data_AF-A0A4Y2VW18-F1
#
_entry.id   AF-A0A4Y2VW18-F1
#
_cell.length_a   1.000
_cell.length_b   1.000
_cell.length_c   1.000
_cell.angle_alpha   90.00
_cell.angle_beta   90.00
_cell.angle_gamma   90.00
#
_symmetry.space_group_name_H-M   'P 1'
#
loop_
_entity.id
_entity.type
_entity.pdbx_description
1 polymer ?
#
loop_
_entity_poly.entity_id
_entity_poly.type
_entity_poly.pdbx_seq_one_letter_code
_entity_poly.pdbx_strand_id
1 'polypeptide(L)'
;MDEDENRPAMMCGSQVWGATSTTNIRRLQVFQNKQLMHVVNAPWYVRRKVIHDDLKIDPISDFIKKSSTKFFNKIPQIRNESLQRPAYDPAIPSSRNTTTTNFGV
;
A
#
# COMPACT_ATOMS: atom_id res chain seq x y z
N MET A 1 23.14 -0.57 20.74
CA MET A 1 23.27 0.50 19.75
C MET A 1 22.59 -0.01 18.48
N ASP A 2 21.90 0.87 17.75
CA ASP A 2 21.56 0.72 16.32
C ASP A 2 20.18 0.16 15.89
N GLU A 3 19.09 0.43 16.63
CA GLU A 3 17.73 0.35 16.06
C GLU A 3 17.18 1.73 15.62
N ASP A 4 17.66 2.83 16.19
CA ASP A 4 17.21 4.18 15.82
C ASP A 4 17.81 4.71 14.50
N GLU A 5 18.95 4.17 14.04
CA GLU A 5 19.57 4.58 12.78
C GLU A 5 18.80 4.07 11.53
N ASN A 6 18.02 2.99 11.68
CA ASN A 6 17.27 2.41 10.56
C ASN A 6 15.85 3.01 10.39
N ARG A 7 15.32 3.72 11.39
CA ARG A 7 14.01 4.39 11.31
C ARG A 7 13.94 5.45 10.19
N PRO A 8 14.96 6.30 9.99
CA PRO A 8 15.00 7.25 8.88
C PRO A 8 14.96 6.55 7.52
N ALA A 9 15.72 5.47 7.33
CA ALA A 9 15.79 4.75 6.06
C ALA A 9 14.45 4.15 5.66
N MET A 10 13.76 3.49 6.61
CA MET A 10 12.41 2.95 6.38
C MET A 10 11.39 4.06 6.08
N MET A 11 11.46 5.19 6.81
CA MET A 11 10.55 6.31 6.59
C MET A 11 10.76 6.93 5.21
N CYS A 12 12.01 7.21 4.83
CA CYS A 12 12.38 7.71 3.50
C CYS A 12 11.93 6.76 2.39
N GLY A 13 12.16 5.46 2.57
CA GLY A 13 11.67 4.42 1.67
C GLY A 13 10.15 4.51 1.51
N SER A 14 9.40 4.46 2.60
CA SER A 14 7.92 4.49 2.56
C SER A 14 7.36 5.70 1.81
N GLN A 15 7.98 6.88 1.98
CA GLN A 15 7.58 8.10 1.29
C GLN A 15 7.85 8.00 -0.22
N VAL A 16 9.04 7.55 -0.62
CA VAL A 16 9.40 7.35 -2.04
C VAL A 16 8.48 6.34 -2.70
N TRP A 17 8.22 5.21 -2.04
CA TRP A 17 7.31 4.17 -2.52
C TRP A 17 5.89 4.71 -2.66
N GLY A 18 5.36 5.41 -1.65
CA GLY A 18 4.02 6.01 -1.70
C GLY A 18 3.86 7.09 -2.79
N ALA A 19 4.86 7.94 -2.97
CA ALA A 19 4.90 8.96 -4.03
C ALA A 19 4.94 8.31 -5.42
N THR A 20 5.76 7.26 -5.58
CA THR A 20 5.88 6.50 -6.82
C THR A 20 4.57 5.77 -7.15
N SER A 21 3.93 5.14 -6.16
CA SER A 21 2.62 4.51 -6.33
C SER A 21 1.57 5.53 -6.80
N THR A 22 1.51 6.70 -6.17
CA THR A 22 0.58 7.77 -6.56
C THR A 22 0.82 8.23 -8.01
N THR A 23 2.09 8.34 -8.41
CA THR A 23 2.48 8.71 -9.78
C THR A 23 2.06 7.65 -10.79
N ASN A 24 2.27 6.38 -10.48
CA ASN A 24 1.86 5.26 -11.34
C ASN A 24 0.34 5.19 -11.50
N ILE A 25 -0.43 5.39 -10.42
CA ILE A 25 -1.90 5.45 -10.48
C ILE A 25 -2.37 6.59 -11.39
N ARG A 26 -1.77 7.78 -11.29
CA ARG A 26 -2.08 8.91 -12.18
C ARG A 26 -1.79 8.59 -13.64
N ARG A 27 -0.66 7.94 -13.93
CA ARG A 27 -0.31 7.50 -15.29
C ARG A 27 -1.34 6.52 -15.86
N LEU A 28 -1.75 5.53 -15.07
CA LEU A 28 -2.80 4.59 -15.45
C LEU A 28 -4.15 5.29 -15.69
N GLN A 29 -4.49 6.29 -14.88
CA GLN A 29 -5.73 7.06 -15.07
C GLN A 29 -5.71 7.87 -16.37
N VAL A 30 -4.57 8.49 -16.71
CA VAL A 30 -4.40 9.18 -18.01
C VAL A 30 -4.50 8.20 -19.17
N PHE A 31 -3.89 7.01 -19.05
CA PHE A 31 -3.98 5.97 -20.05
C PHE A 31 -5.42 5.50 -20.28
N GLN A 32 -6.13 5.15 -19.20
CA GLN A 32 -7.55 4.77 -19.27
C GLN A 32 -8.38 5.84 -19.97
N ASN A 33 -8.24 7.11 -19.56
CA ASN A 33 -8.99 8.22 -20.17
C ASN A 33 -8.74 8.32 -21.68
N LYS A 34 -7.49 8.21 -22.13
CA LYS A 34 -7.16 8.23 -23.56
C LYS A 34 -7.77 7.07 -24.32
N GLN A 35 -7.76 5.86 -23.74
CA GLN A 35 -8.36 4.68 -24.35
C GLN A 35 -9.88 4.84 -24.47
N LEU A 36 -10.56 5.28 -23.41
CA LEU A 36 -12.02 5.49 -23.44
C LEU A 36 -12.40 6.49 -24.53
N MET A 37 -11.70 7.62 -24.59
CA MET A 37 -11.88 8.62 -25.63
C MET A 37 -11.71 8.08 -27.05
N HIS A 38 -10.71 7.24 -27.26
CA HIS A 38 -10.44 6.63 -28.56
C HIS A 38 -11.57 5.67 -28.97
N VAL A 39 -12.07 4.86 -28.03
CA VAL A 39 -13.18 3.92 -28.26
C VAL A 39 -14.47 4.64 -28.65
N VAL A 40 -14.79 5.76 -27.99
CA VAL A 40 -16.01 6.54 -28.30
C VAL A 40 -15.83 7.57 -29.42
N ASN A 41 -14.64 7.62 -30.05
CA ASN A 41 -14.27 8.65 -31.03
C ASN A 41 -14.56 10.08 -30.53
N ALA A 42 -14.36 10.32 -29.23
CA ALA A 42 -14.71 11.59 -28.59
C ALA A 42 -13.59 12.64 -28.76
N PRO A 43 -13.96 13.90 -28.99
CA PRO A 43 -13.00 15.01 -28.97
C PRO A 43 -12.36 15.21 -27.59
N TRP A 44 -11.10 15.69 -27.55
CA TRP A 44 -10.30 15.93 -26.33
C TRP A 44 -10.95 16.83 -25.27
N TYR A 45 -11.89 17.69 -25.67
CA TYR A 45 -12.59 18.62 -24.77
C TYR A 45 -13.80 17.98 -24.05
N VAL A 46 -14.18 16.76 -24.40
CA VAL A 46 -15.28 16.07 -23.72
C VAL A 46 -14.89 15.83 -22.26
N ARG A 47 -15.78 16.22 -21.34
CA ARG A 47 -15.53 16.07 -19.90
C ARG A 47 -15.41 14.59 -19.56
N ARG A 48 -14.32 14.21 -18.88
CA ARG A 48 -14.10 12.84 -18.40
C ARG A 48 -15.30 12.25 -17.68
N LYS A 49 -15.96 13.04 -16.82
CA LYS A 49 -17.17 12.60 -16.11
C LYS A 49 -18.27 12.11 -17.05
N VAL A 50 -18.49 12.81 -18.16
CA VAL A 50 -19.50 12.44 -19.16
C VAL A 50 -19.15 11.10 -19.81
N ILE A 51 -17.87 10.87 -20.17
CA ILE A 51 -17.43 9.61 -20.77
C ILE A 51 -17.61 8.44 -19.80
N HIS A 52 -17.25 8.64 -18.52
CA HIS A 52 -17.43 7.61 -17.50
C HIS A 52 -18.92 7.34 -17.20
N ASP A 53 -19.76 8.37 -17.14
CA ASP A 53 -21.20 8.25 -16.89
C ASP A 53 -21.95 7.59 -18.07
N ASP A 54 -21.52 7.87 -19.30
CA ASP A 54 -22.07 7.30 -20.54
C ASP A 54 -21.68 5.83 -20.70
N LEU A 55 -20.38 5.53 -20.55
CA LEU A 55 -19.86 4.16 -20.65
C LEU A 55 -20.13 3.28 -19.42
N LYS A 56 -20.61 3.87 -18.31
CA LYS A 56 -20.78 3.19 -17.01
C LYS A 56 -19.50 2.52 -16.51
N ILE A 57 -18.35 3.15 -16.74
CA ILE A 57 -17.03 2.63 -16.36
C ILE A 57 -16.50 3.41 -15.16
N ASP A 58 -16.06 2.69 -14.12
CA ASP A 58 -15.40 3.31 -12.96
C ASP A 58 -13.99 3.81 -13.32
N PRO A 59 -13.56 4.97 -12.78
CA PRO A 59 -12.16 5.41 -12.86
C PRO A 59 -11.22 4.38 -12.21
N ILE A 60 -10.01 4.23 -12.76
CA ILE A 60 -9.01 3.27 -12.25
C ILE A 60 -8.68 3.50 -10.76
N SER A 61 -8.74 4.74 -10.30
CA SER A 61 -8.53 5.08 -8.89
C SER A 61 -9.55 4.40 -7.97
N ASP A 62 -10.81 4.37 -8.39
CA ASP A 62 -11.90 3.81 -7.60
C ASP A 62 -11.90 2.29 -7.70
N PHE A 63 -11.53 1.75 -8.86
CA PHE A 63 -11.27 0.32 -9.03
C PHE A 63 -10.14 -0.17 -8.10
N ILE A 64 -9.01 0.55 -8.02
CA ILE A 64 -7.89 0.19 -7.14
C ILE A 64 -8.34 0.26 -5.68
N LYS A 65 -9.06 1.31 -5.27
CA LYS A 65 -9.59 1.44 -3.90
C LYS A 65 -10.55 0.30 -3.54
N LYS A 66 -11.49 -0.03 -4.44
CA LYS A 66 -12.45 -1.12 -4.26
C LYS A 66 -11.75 -2.47 -4.17
N SER A 67 -10.75 -2.71 -5.02
CA SER A 67 -9.94 -3.93 -5.03
C SER A 67 -9.12 -4.06 -3.74
N SER A 68 -8.46 -2.97 -3.32
CA SER A 68 -7.72 -2.88 -2.07
C SER A 68 -8.62 -3.17 -0.87
N THR A 69 -9.76 -2.48 -0.76
CA THR A 69 -10.74 -2.69 0.32
C THR A 69 -11.24 -4.14 0.35
N LYS A 70 -11.58 -4.71 -0.81
CA LYS A 70 -12.02 -6.11 -0.91
C LYS A 70 -10.92 -7.08 -0.48
N PHE A 71 -9.66 -6.78 -0.79
CA PHE A 71 -8.52 -7.59 -0.36
C PHE A 71 -8.33 -7.52 1.15
N PHE A 72 -8.23 -6.31 1.73
CA PHE A 72 -8.06 -6.13 3.18
C PHE A 72 -9.24 -6.68 4.00
N ASN A 73 -10.47 -6.56 3.50
CA ASN A 73 -11.64 -7.14 4.16
C ASN A 73 -11.68 -8.67 4.12
N LYS A 74 -10.96 -9.31 3.19
CA LYS A 74 -10.81 -10.77 3.14
C LYS A 74 -9.74 -11.28 4.09
N ILE A 75 -8.74 -10.47 4.46
CA ILE A 75 -7.64 -10.89 5.35
C ILE A 75 -8.17 -11.47 6.69
N PRO A 76 -9.14 -10.85 7.39
CA PRO A 76 -9.70 -11.43 8.62
C PRO A 76 -10.38 -12.79 8.44
N GLN A 77 -10.86 -13.12 7.22
CA GLN A 77 -11.46 -14.42 6.92
C GLN A 77 -10.42 -15.49 6.59
N ILE A 78 -9.21 -15.09 6.16
CA ILE A 78 -8.05 -15.97 6.03
C ILE A 78 -7.42 -16.11 7.42
N ARG A 79 -8.18 -16.65 8.38
CA ARG A 79 -7.68 -17.04 9.70
C ARG A 79 -6.80 -18.28 9.54
N ASN A 80 -5.55 -18.07 9.13
CA ASN A 80 -4.47 -18.99 9.42
C ASN A 80 -3.90 -18.61 10.79
N GLU A 81 -3.80 -19.60 11.68
CA GLU A 81 -3.24 -19.46 13.04
C GLU A 81 -1.87 -18.76 13.06
N SER A 82 -1.12 -18.82 11.95
CA SER A 82 0.21 -18.21 11.79
C SER A 82 0.24 -16.68 11.74
N LEU A 83 -0.90 -15.99 11.60
CA LEU A 83 -0.96 -14.52 11.62
C LEU A 83 -1.36 -13.93 12.98
N GLN A 84 -1.59 -14.78 14.00
CA GLN A 84 -1.65 -14.29 15.37
C GLN A 84 -0.26 -13.79 15.77
N ARG A 85 -0.09 -12.47 15.79
CA ARG A 85 1.02 -11.89 16.54
C ARG A 85 0.81 -12.28 18.01
N PRO A 86 1.81 -12.89 18.68
CA PRO A 86 1.71 -13.09 20.12
C PRO A 86 1.43 -11.73 20.77
N ALA A 87 0.60 -11.74 21.81
CA ALA A 87 0.32 -10.54 22.59
C ALA A 87 1.66 -9.91 22.98
N TYR A 88 1.89 -8.67 22.58
CA TYR A 88 3.07 -7.92 23.00
C TYR A 88 2.92 -7.66 24.50
N ASP A 89 3.56 -8.50 25.31
CA ASP A 89 3.67 -8.33 26.75
C ASP A 89 4.93 -7.50 27.03
N PRO A 90 4.79 -6.23 27.44
CA PRO A 90 5.94 -5.38 27.75
C PRO A 90 6.73 -5.84 28.98
N ALA A 91 6.22 -6.83 29.75
CA ALA A 91 6.91 -7.39 30.90
C ALA A 91 7.80 -8.60 30.57
N ILE A 92 7.82 -9.11 29.33
CA ILE A 92 8.71 -10.19 28.92
C ILE A 92 9.99 -9.58 28.33
N PRO A 93 11.13 -9.57 29.05
CA PRO A 93 12.41 -9.27 28.42
C PRO A 93 12.71 -10.37 27.41
N SER A 94 12.88 -9.98 26.14
CA SER A 94 13.29 -10.88 25.05
C SER A 94 14.49 -11.72 25.50
N SER A 95 14.25 -13.01 25.80
CA SER A 95 15.28 -14.00 26.09
C SER A 95 16.11 -14.24 24.83
N ARG A 96 17.12 -13.41 24.61
CA ARG A 96 18.27 -13.71 23.77
C ARG A 96 19.49 -13.63 24.67
N ASN A 97 19.93 -14.80 25.12
CA ASN A 97 21.01 -15.00 26.07
C ASN A 97 22.31 -14.35 25.56
N THR A 98 22.73 -13.25 26.16
CA THR A 98 24.11 -12.78 26.06
C THR A 98 24.84 -13.29 27.29
N THR A 99 25.61 -14.37 27.13
CA THR A 99 26.60 -14.79 28.11
C THR A 99 27.70 -13.73 28.15
N THR A 100 27.56 -12.77 29.06
CA THR A 100 28.65 -11.88 29.45
C THR A 100 29.45 -12.60 30.52
N THR A 101 30.53 -13.29 30.10
CA THR A 101 31.55 -13.79 31.00
C THR A 101 32.25 -12.58 31.63
N ASN A 102 31.99 -12.38 32.93
CA ASN A 102 32.67 -11.39 33.75
C ASN A 102 34.14 -11.78 33.92
N PHE A 103 35.07 -10.88 33.58
CA PHE A 103 36.37 -10.84 34.23
C PHE A 103 36.43 -9.59 35.09
N GLY A 104 36.33 -9.79 36.40
CA GLY A 104 36.69 -8.82 37.41
C GLY A 104 38.05 -9.17 38.00
N VAL A 105 38.80 -8.11 38.31
CA VAL A 105 40.12 -8.02 38.98
C VAL A 105 41.33 -8.26 38.07
#